data_AF-A0A1D6E1D9-F1
#
_entry.id   AF-A0A1D6E1D9-F1
#
_cell.length_a   1.000
_cell.length_b   1.000
_cell.length_c   1.000
_cell.angle_alpha   90.00
_cell.angle_beta   90.00
_cell.angle_gamma   90.00
#
_symmetry.space_group_name_H-M   'P 1'
#
loop_
_entity.id
_entity.type
_entity.pdbx_description
1 polymer ?
#
loop_
_entity_poly.entity_id
_entity_poly.type
_entity_poly.pdbx_seq_one_letter_code
_entity_poly.pdbx_strand_id
1 'polypeptide(L)'
;RILKAQTRKYKLHKNVSLLSVAQRCPPNFTGADIYALCADAWFHAAKRSVETFETDPSRSNDASAEEVIVEIDDFITVLGDIAPSLSLDELQNYEQLRQKIEGPSR
;
A
#
# COMPACT_ATOMS: atom_id res chain seq x y z
N ARG A 1 11.50 -3.54 2.29
CA ARG A 1 11.29 -4.33 3.54
C ARG A 1 9.89 -4.08 4.15
N ILE A 2 9.41 -2.84 4.20
CA ILE A 2 8.09 -2.49 4.75
C ILE A 2 6.94 -3.14 3.97
N LEU A 3 6.87 -2.98 2.64
CA LEU A 3 5.83 -3.63 1.80
C LEU A 3 5.71 -5.13 2.07
N LYS A 4 6.84 -5.86 2.07
CA LYS A 4 6.88 -7.31 2.38
C LYS A 4 6.31 -7.63 3.77
N ALA A 5 6.55 -6.77 4.76
CA ALA A 5 6.02 -6.97 6.11
C ALA A 5 4.50 -6.75 6.16
N GLN A 6 4.01 -5.70 5.49
CA GLN A 6 2.58 -5.36 5.43
C GLN A 6 1.78 -6.41 4.64
N THR A 7 2.32 -6.91 3.53
CA THR A 7 1.66 -7.91 2.68
C THR A 7 1.88 -9.34 3.14
N ARG A 8 2.49 -9.60 4.31
CA ARG A 8 2.84 -10.95 4.78
C ARG A 8 1.62 -11.90 4.89
N LYS A 9 0.46 -11.33 5.22
CA LYS A 9 -0.80 -12.08 5.35
C LYS A 9 -1.64 -12.06 4.07
N TYR A 10 -1.20 -11.36 3.03
CA TYR A 10 -1.97 -11.22 1.79
C TYR A 10 -1.61 -12.35 0.84
N LYS A 11 -2.61 -12.85 0.12
CA LYS A 11 -2.39 -13.73 -1.02
C LYS A 11 -2.12 -12.86 -2.24
N LEU A 12 -0.85 -12.70 -2.59
CA LEU A 12 -0.45 -11.94 -3.77
C LEU A 12 -0.50 -12.83 -5.02
N HIS A 13 -0.98 -12.29 -6.13
CA HIS A 13 -0.87 -12.98 -7.42
C HIS A 13 0.61 -13.13 -7.81
N LYS A 14 0.94 -14.21 -8.54
CA LYS A 14 2.31 -14.60 -8.91
C LYS A 14 3.08 -13.54 -9.71
N ASN A 15 2.38 -12.61 -10.37
CA ASN A 15 2.98 -11.54 -11.17
C ASN A 15 3.28 -10.27 -10.34
N VAL A 16 2.90 -10.23 -9.06
CA VAL A 16 3.11 -9.04 -8.23
C VAL A 16 4.58 -8.93 -7.83
N SER A 17 5.23 -7.87 -8.32
CA SER A 17 6.57 -7.49 -7.90
C SER A 17 6.49 -6.36 -6.88
N LEU A 18 6.72 -6.69 -5.60
CA LEU A 18 6.78 -5.69 -4.53
C LEU A 18 7.91 -4.67 -4.73
N LEU A 19 8.96 -5.02 -5.48
CA LEU A 19 10.00 -4.08 -5.87
C LEU A 19 9.46 -3.04 -6.85
N SER A 20 8.68 -3.47 -7.84
CA SER A 20 8.07 -2.58 -8.83
C SER A 20 7.05 -1.65 -8.19
N VAL A 21 6.27 -2.14 -7.21
CA VAL A 21 5.38 -1.30 -6.39
C VAL A 21 6.20 -0.26 -5.62
N ALA A 22 7.29 -0.67 -4.95
CA ALA A 22 8.15 0.24 -4.19
C ALA A 22 8.75 1.36 -5.06
N GLN A 23 9.12 1.05 -6.30
CA GLN A 23 9.68 2.02 -7.26
C GLN A 23 8.66 3.05 -7.75
N ARG A 24 7.36 2.76 -7.62
CA ARG A 24 6.26 3.67 -7.98
C ARG A 24 5.84 4.57 -6.82
N CYS A 25 6.19 4.21 -5.58
CA CYS A 25 5.85 5.02 -4.42
C CYS A 25 6.58 6.38 -4.47
N PRO A 26 5.90 7.48 -4.12
CA PRO A 26 6.54 8.77 -3.92
C PRO A 26 7.71 8.71 -2.94
N PRO A 27 8.78 9.50 -3.14
CA PRO A 27 9.98 9.44 -2.30
C PRO A 27 9.73 9.85 -0.84
N ASN A 28 8.68 10.64 -0.60
CA ASN A 28 8.24 11.11 0.71
C ASN A 28 7.20 10.19 1.38
N PHE A 29 6.93 9.00 0.83
CA PHE A 29 6.07 8.03 1.51
C PHE A 29 6.67 7.57 2.83
N THR A 30 5.86 7.66 3.88
CA THR A 30 6.17 7.18 5.21
C THR A 30 5.71 5.73 5.41
N GLY A 31 6.01 5.15 6.58
CA GLY A 31 5.47 3.84 6.95
C GLY A 31 3.93 3.81 7.01
N ALA A 32 3.28 4.93 7.33
CA ALA A 32 1.83 5.04 7.37
C ALA A 32 1.23 5.03 5.95
N ASP A 33 1.86 5.75 5.01
CA ASP A 33 1.44 5.76 3.60
C ASP A 33 1.56 4.37 2.99
N ILE A 34 2.64 3.64 3.31
CA ILE A 34 2.82 2.26 2.84
C ILE A 34 1.76 1.32 3.45
N TYR A 35 1.36 1.54 4.71
CA TYR A 35 0.26 0.77 5.30
C TYR A 35 -1.06 1.06 4.59
N ALA A 36 -1.41 2.33 4.39
CA ALA A 36 -2.63 2.75 3.68
C ALA A 36 -2.66 2.16 2.26
N LEU A 37 -1.57 2.29 1.51
CA LEU A 37 -1.41 1.69 0.18
C LEU A 37 -1.73 0.18 0.18
N CYS A 38 -1.15 -0.57 1.12
CA CYS A 38 -1.39 -2.01 1.20
C CYS A 38 -2.83 -2.34 1.59
N ALA A 39 -3.41 -1.63 2.56
CA ALA A 39 -4.76 -1.87 3.04
C ALA A 39 -5.79 -1.59 1.94
N ASP A 40 -5.65 -0.47 1.22
CA ASP A 40 -6.56 -0.07 0.15
C ASP A 40 -6.43 -1.00 -1.06
N ALA A 41 -5.21 -1.44 -1.41
CA ALA A 41 -5.01 -2.42 -2.49
C ALA A 41 -5.68 -3.75 -2.14
N TRP A 42 -5.60 -4.19 -0.88
CA TRP A 42 -6.33 -5.38 -0.45
C TRP A 42 -7.84 -5.19 -0.52
N PHE A 43 -8.35 -4.00 -0.16
CA PHE A 43 -9.77 -3.69 -0.23
C PHE A 43 -10.30 -3.68 -1.68
N HIS A 44 -9.54 -3.13 -2.62
CA HIS A 44 -9.86 -3.21 -4.06
C HIS A 44 -9.94 -4.66 -4.54
N ALA A 45 -8.97 -5.50 -4.16
CA ALA A 45 -8.98 -6.92 -4.46
C ALA A 45 -10.21 -7.62 -3.85
N ALA A 46 -10.55 -7.31 -2.60
CA ALA A 46 -11.69 -7.89 -1.91
C ALA A 46 -13.02 -7.52 -2.59
N LYS A 47 -13.20 -6.24 -2.95
CA LYS A 47 -14.38 -5.75 -3.68
C LYS A 47 -14.54 -6.48 -5.02
N ARG A 48 -13.46 -6.57 -5.81
CA ARG A 48 -13.44 -7.29 -7.10
C ARG A 48 -13.78 -8.77 -6.95
N SER A 49 -13.30 -9.39 -5.87
CA SER A 49 -13.60 -10.78 -5.55
C SER A 49 -15.10 -10.98 -5.35
N VAL A 50 -15.74 -10.15 -4.51
CA VAL A 50 -17.20 -10.18 -4.26
C VAL A 50 -18.02 -10.00 -5.54
N GLU A 51 -17.69 -9.02 -6.38
CA GLU A 51 -18.38 -8.78 -7.66
C GLU A 51 -18.31 -9.99 -8.61
N THR A 52 -17.21 -10.73 -8.57
CA THR A 52 -17.05 -11.95 -9.37
C THR A 52 -17.96 -13.07 -8.87
N PHE A 53 -18.19 -13.19 -7.55
CA PHE A 53 -19.11 -14.18 -6.98
C PHE A 53 -20.57 -13.91 -7.33
N GLU A 54 -21.00 -12.64 -7.33
CA GLU A 54 -22.38 -12.28 -7.70
C GLU A 54 -22.71 -12.63 -9.16
N THR A 55 -21.68 -12.70 -10.01
CA THR A 55 -21.82 -13.00 -11.44
C THR A 55 -21.78 -14.51 -11.74
N ASP A 56 -21.24 -15.32 -10.83
CA ASP A 56 -21.14 -16.79 -10.97
C ASP A 56 -21.99 -17.51 -9.91
N PRO A 57 -23.26 -17.82 -10.20
CA PRO A 57 -24.19 -18.45 -9.25
C PRO A 57 -23.81 -19.88 -8.86
N SER A 58 -22.74 -20.45 -9.44
CA SER A 58 -22.24 -21.78 -9.09
C SER A 58 -21.26 -21.78 -7.91
N ARG A 59 -20.80 -20.60 -7.47
CA ARG A 59 -19.91 -20.44 -6.32
C ARG A 59 -20.74 -20.20 -5.04
N SER A 60 -20.40 -20.93 -3.97
CA SER A 60 -21.03 -20.77 -2.66
C SER A 60 -20.79 -19.37 -2.08
N ASN A 61 -21.78 -18.83 -1.36
CA ASN A 61 -21.83 -17.47 -0.82
C ASN A 61 -20.77 -17.14 0.27
N ASP A 62 -19.82 -18.03 0.53
CA ASP A 62 -18.80 -17.88 1.56
C ASP A 62 -17.53 -17.27 0.96
N ALA A 63 -17.56 -15.97 0.66
CA ALA A 63 -16.36 -15.23 0.29
C ALA A 63 -15.44 -15.09 1.52
N SER A 64 -14.47 -15.99 1.67
CA SER A 64 -13.46 -15.90 2.74
C SER A 64 -12.38 -14.88 2.39
N ALA A 65 -11.85 -14.20 3.42
CA ALA A 65 -10.65 -13.37 3.31
C ALA A 65 -9.43 -14.13 2.74
N GLU A 66 -9.40 -15.47 2.84
CA GLU A 66 -8.34 -16.32 2.27
C GLU A 66 -8.42 -16.45 0.74
N GLU A 67 -9.54 -16.10 0.13
CA GLU A 67 -9.74 -16.15 -1.32
C GLU A 67 -9.36 -14.85 -2.03
N VAL A 68 -9.17 -13.77 -1.28
CA VAL A 68 -8.79 -12.46 -1.83
C VAL A 68 -7.36 -12.52 -2.37
N ILE A 69 -7.23 -12.52 -3.70
CA ILE A 69 -5.96 -12.45 -4.41
C ILE A 69 -5.69 -11.01 -4.82
N VAL A 70 -4.67 -10.40 -4.22
CA VAL A 70 -4.24 -9.04 -4.57
C VAL A 70 -3.37 -9.10 -5.82
N GLU A 71 -3.76 -8.34 -6.84
CA GLU A 71 -3.06 -8.20 -8.11
C GLU A 71 -2.29 -6.89 -8.19
N ILE A 72 -1.46 -6.75 -9.23
CA ILE A 72 -0.65 -5.55 -9.41
C ILE A 72 -1.52 -4.32 -9.63
N ASP A 73 -2.64 -4.47 -10.35
CA ASP A 73 -3.55 -3.38 -10.70
C ASP A 73 -4.24 -2.79 -9.47
N ASP A 74 -4.47 -3.60 -8.42
CA ASP A 74 -4.99 -3.10 -7.14
C ASP A 74 -4.04 -2.06 -6.52
N PHE A 75 -2.73 -2.32 -6.56
CA PHE A 75 -1.72 -1.35 -6.10
C PHE A 75 -1.62 -0.13 -7.01
N ILE A 76 -1.65 -0.32 -8.34
CA ILE A 76 -1.53 0.78 -9.30
C ILE A 76 -2.72 1.72 -9.20
N THR A 77 -3.93 1.17 -9.01
CA THR A 77 -5.14 1.96 -8.82
C THR A 77 -4.98 2.87 -7.60
N VAL A 78 -4.61 2.30 -6.45
CA VAL A 78 -4.42 3.09 -5.23
C VAL A 78 -3.30 4.12 -5.40
N LEU A 79 -2.16 3.75 -5.99
CA LEU A 79 -1.04 4.68 -6.26
C LEU A 79 -1.42 5.86 -7.15
N GLY A 80 -2.47 5.75 -7.97
CA GLY A 80 -3.01 6.87 -8.74
C GLY A 80 -3.76 7.90 -7.89
N ASP A 81 -4.33 7.45 -6.77
CA ASP A 81 -5.26 8.24 -5.95
C ASP A 81 -4.65 8.67 -4.60
N ILE A 82 -3.70 7.90 -4.06
CA ILE A 82 -3.12 8.16 -2.74
C ILE A 82 -2.12 9.32 -2.77
N ALA A 83 -2.31 10.30 -1.88
CA ALA A 83 -1.35 11.37 -1.66
C ALA A 83 -0.41 11.03 -0.48
N PRO A 84 0.88 11.40 -0.54
CA PRO A 84 1.78 11.28 0.61
C PRO A 84 1.25 12.03 1.84
N SER A 85 1.35 11.42 3.01
CA SER A 85 0.95 12.03 4.30
C SER A 85 1.79 13.23 4.73
N LEU A 86 3.03 13.34 4.23
CA LEU A 86 3.91 14.48 4.48
C LEU A 86 4.27 15.17 3.18
N SER A 87 4.12 16.48 3.14
CA SER A 87 4.63 17.31 2.04
C SER A 87 6.16 17.44 2.09
N LEU A 88 6.75 17.83 0.96
CA LEU A 88 8.18 18.13 0.88
C LEU A 88 8.56 19.35 1.75
N ASP A 89 7.68 20.34 1.86
CA ASP A 89 7.89 21.52 2.69
C ASP A 89 7.91 21.17 4.19
N GLU A 90 7.01 20.28 4.63
CA GLU A 90 7.02 19.77 6.00
C GLU A 90 8.31 19.02 6.30
N LEU A 91 8.77 18.16 5.39
CA LEU A 91 10.05 17.46 5.52
C LEU A 91 11.22 18.45 5.67
N GLN A 92 11.25 19.49 4.84
CA GLN A 92 12.28 20.52 4.92
C GLN A 92 12.25 21.27 6.25
N ASN A 93 11.06 21.60 6.75
CA ASN A 93 10.88 22.25 8.05
C ASN A 93 11.36 21.35 9.20
N TYR A 94 11.06 20.05 9.16
CA TYR A 94 11.55 19.08 10.13
C TYR A 94 13.08 18.94 10.10
N GLU A 95 13.70 18.95 8.93
CA GLU A 95 15.16 18.93 8.80
C GLU A 95 15.83 20.16 9.42
N GLN A 96 15.28 21.36 9.15
CA GLN A 96 15.78 22.59 9.77
C GLN A 96 15.63 22.58 11.29
N LEU A 97 14.51 22.04 11.79
CA LEU A 97 14.29 21.90 13.23
C LEU A 97 15.31 20.94 13.86
N ARG A 98 15.56 19.79 13.22
CA ARG A 98 16.58 18.84 13.67
C ARG A 98 17.97 19.47 13.77
N GLN A 99 18.40 20.23 12.77
CA GLN A 99 19.71 20.91 12.79
C GLN A 99 19.83 21.91 13.94
N LYS A 100 18.75 22.63 14.28
CA LYS A 100 18.72 23.58 15.40
C LYS A 100 18.78 22.88 16.76
N ILE A 101 18.20 21.69 16.88
CA ILE A 101 18.11 20.93 18.14
C ILE A 101 19.37 20.09 18.39
N GLU A 102 19.95 19.47 17.35
CA GLU A 102 21.12 18.59 17.50
C GLU A 102 22.39 19.35 17.95
N GLY A 103 22.46 20.67 17.74
CA GLY A 103 23.63 21.50 18.11
C GLY A 103 24.91 21.05 17.40
N PRO A 104 26.04 21.78 17.50
CA PRO A 104 27.30 21.26 17.00
C PRO A 104 27.63 19.99 17.77
N SER A 105 27.79 18.87 17.06
CA SER A 105 28.27 17.62 17.67
C SER A 105 29.57 17.92 18.42
N ARG A 106 29.58 17.62 19.73
CA ARG A 106 30.78 17.71 20.57
C ARG A 106 31.86 16.72 20.12
#